data_AF-A0A7C8FGP0-F1
#
_entry.id   AF-A0A7C8FGP0-F1
#
_cell.length_a   1.000
_cell.length_b   1.000
_cell.length_c   1.000
_cell.angle_alpha   90.00
_cell.angle_beta   90.00
_cell.angle_gamma   90.00
#
_symmetry.space_group_name_H-M   'P 1'
#
loop_
_entity.id
_entity.type
_entity.pdbx_description
1 polymer ?
#
loop_
_entity_poly.entity_id
_entity_poly.type
_entity_poly.pdbx_seq_one_letter_code
_entity_poly.pdbx_strand_id
1 'polypeptide(L)'
;MPGNLRGLLSAVAVARTAGWRLLCSGMFLLLLNGVNVPLCQAAQSEFELYPTWVRPGPDTIVRVKLSDTFDVTKKIYLRMILPKSTVTDFPLAAEQVRRRLAEVRIPGPLRRGVYKTQLVSDEGVILSSGIHDVKVAATEKPVITSILPKIIYPQNGRYNFDIIGENIGHVEEDKVDIRINDISLGDVKKCESIMAGKVPALHNEHNLPCLLSDWRAIRVYGLSLAGVPIGRPLEISIEVDKLISDPKPLALSLVQRSVPIMVALAVLAAVVAVTYVLFIRRMVRRQPKDTPYPLLACLIIEPQTQTYSLAKLQMLIWAAAAIVSYSYLAASQFLVQWKLGIPNVPEGLPMLLGISAATTALAVSATELRGSKGAGLVSPGLADFITTGGVFAPERLQFFIWTILGALTFVAATLAQDPGTASEMARIPDTFNQLMGASSLGYLAGKFTRKAGPVITAVTVDDLSGKIRITGENLSPRAQILLNGASTSYQVDSEPCQAVGVEFLSELLLRVGDEKEEVTLLKVRNPDGQIAEWRNVVPGENPDVKG
;
A
#
# COMPACT_ATOMS: atom_id res chain seq x y z
N MET A 1 -9.30 -1.47 -38.01
CA MET A 1 -8.17 -0.77 -38.65
C MET A 1 -8.72 0.05 -39.82
N PRO A 2 -8.11 1.19 -40.20
CA PRO A 2 -7.58 2.34 -39.45
C PRO A 2 -8.37 3.62 -39.88
N GLY A 3 -8.18 4.85 -39.38
CA GLY A 3 -7.20 5.46 -38.51
C GLY A 3 -7.40 6.99 -38.45
N ASN A 4 -6.41 7.64 -37.83
CA ASN A 4 -6.09 9.07 -37.85
C ASN A 4 -6.86 10.03 -36.92
N LEU A 5 -6.39 10.03 -35.66
CA LEU A 5 -6.13 11.25 -34.89
C LEU A 5 -5.20 12.19 -35.66
N ARG A 6 -5.72 13.33 -36.12
CA ARG A 6 -4.96 14.57 -36.37
C ARG A 6 -5.95 15.73 -36.41
N GLY A 7 -5.95 16.53 -35.35
CA GLY A 7 -6.71 17.78 -35.34
C GLY A 7 -6.87 18.32 -33.93
N LEU A 8 -5.99 19.25 -33.53
CA LEU A 8 -6.29 20.51 -32.83
C LEU A 8 -5.02 21.07 -32.18
N LEU A 9 -4.11 21.52 -33.05
CA LEU A 9 -3.19 22.62 -32.79
C LEU A 9 -3.76 23.83 -33.56
N SER A 10 -4.54 24.68 -32.88
CA SER A 10 -4.62 26.13 -33.15
C SER A 10 -5.64 26.78 -32.21
N ALA A 11 -5.15 27.48 -31.19
CA ALA A 11 -5.83 28.64 -30.59
C ALA A 11 -4.83 29.41 -29.71
N VAL A 12 -3.72 29.83 -30.32
CA VAL A 12 -2.92 30.96 -29.87
C VAL A 12 -3.53 32.18 -30.55
N ALA A 13 -4.08 33.11 -29.76
CA ALA A 13 -4.31 34.54 -30.03
C ALA A 13 -5.70 35.04 -29.61
N VAL A 14 -5.80 35.52 -28.35
CA VAL A 14 -6.54 36.74 -27.95
C VAL A 14 -5.72 37.33 -26.79
N ALA A 15 -4.76 38.21 -27.06
CA ALA A 15 -4.92 39.68 -27.12
C ALA A 15 -5.31 40.27 -25.74
N ARG A 16 -4.33 40.80 -25.01
CA ARG A 16 -3.93 42.23 -25.01
C ARG A 16 -4.95 43.12 -24.32
N THR A 17 -4.70 43.46 -23.05
CA THR A 17 -4.90 44.81 -22.46
C THR A 17 -4.30 44.87 -21.06
N ALA A 18 -3.10 45.45 -20.94
CA ALA A 18 -2.48 46.10 -19.76
C ALA A 18 -0.96 45.89 -19.88
N GLY A 19 -0.09 46.90 -19.92
CA GLY A 19 -0.26 48.32 -19.79
C GLY A 19 1.08 48.91 -20.20
N TRP A 20 1.06 49.57 -21.35
CA TRP A 20 2.15 50.24 -22.02
C TRP A 20 2.55 51.50 -21.23
N ARG A 21 3.20 51.32 -20.07
CA ARG A 21 3.65 52.41 -19.17
C ARG A 21 4.99 52.17 -18.45
N LEU A 22 5.89 51.37 -19.02
CA LEU A 22 7.25 51.15 -18.43
C LEU A 22 8.41 51.30 -19.43
N LEU A 23 8.17 51.90 -20.59
CA LEU A 23 9.19 52.10 -21.64
C LEU A 23 9.48 53.58 -21.96
N CYS A 24 9.05 54.53 -21.12
CA CYS A 24 9.31 55.96 -21.29
C CYS A 24 9.69 56.72 -20.00
N SER A 25 10.19 56.05 -18.96
CA SER A 25 10.78 56.75 -17.81
C SER A 25 11.96 55.94 -17.26
N GLY A 26 13.16 56.44 -17.50
CA GLY A 26 14.41 55.78 -17.10
C GLY A 26 15.57 55.98 -18.07
N MET A 27 15.35 56.65 -19.20
CA MET A 27 16.40 57.03 -20.17
C MET A 27 16.68 58.54 -20.11
N PHE A 28 16.73 59.09 -18.90
CA PHE A 28 17.07 60.49 -18.62
C PHE A 28 17.68 60.65 -17.21
N LEU A 29 18.74 59.89 -16.94
CA LEU A 29 19.61 60.05 -15.75
C LEU A 29 20.98 59.42 -16.03
N LEU A 30 21.52 59.70 -17.22
CA LEU A 30 22.81 59.20 -17.72
C LEU A 30 23.84 60.32 -17.95
N LEU A 31 23.67 61.46 -17.25
CA LEU A 31 24.64 62.55 -17.20
C LEU A 31 24.62 63.16 -15.80
N LEU A 32 25.80 63.24 -15.18
CA LEU A 32 26.14 63.86 -13.88
C LEU A 32 26.00 62.96 -12.64
N ASN A 33 26.93 62.02 -12.49
CA ASN A 33 27.56 61.75 -11.18
C ASN A 33 28.92 61.07 -11.42
N GLY A 34 29.97 61.88 -11.39
CA GLY A 34 31.35 61.41 -11.33
C GLY A 34 31.61 60.80 -9.95
N VAL A 35 31.51 59.47 -9.86
CA VAL A 35 32.01 58.72 -8.71
C VAL A 35 33.44 58.32 -9.02
N ASN A 36 34.38 58.87 -8.24
CA ASN A 36 35.77 58.42 -8.21
C ASN A 36 35.78 56.90 -7.97
N VAL A 37 36.11 56.13 -9.01
CA VAL A 37 36.51 54.73 -8.85
C VAL A 37 37.90 54.77 -8.22
N PRO A 38 38.09 54.37 -6.96
CA PRO A 38 39.44 54.20 -6.46
C PRO A 38 40.10 53.14 -7.34
N LEU A 39 41.24 53.46 -7.94
CA LEU A 39 42.15 52.44 -8.43
C LEU A 39 42.45 51.53 -7.24
N CYS A 40 41.75 50.41 -7.13
CA CYS A 40 42.15 49.31 -6.28
C CYS A 40 43.52 48.89 -6.80
N GLN A 41 44.59 49.34 -6.11
CA GLN A 41 45.86 48.63 -6.12
C GLN A 41 45.51 47.21 -5.70
N ALA A 42 45.41 46.30 -6.67
CA ALA A 42 45.37 44.88 -6.40
C ALA A 42 46.62 44.61 -5.58
N ALA A 43 46.45 44.27 -4.29
CA ALA A 43 47.54 43.89 -3.44
C ALA A 43 48.27 42.75 -4.17
N GLN A 44 49.45 43.03 -4.71
CA GLN A 44 50.29 42.02 -5.33
C GLN A 44 50.58 41.02 -4.23
N SER A 45 50.09 39.79 -4.36
CA SER A 45 50.39 38.78 -3.37
C SER A 45 51.87 38.50 -3.38
N GLU A 46 52.43 38.31 -2.19
CA GLU A 46 53.85 38.09 -2.09
C GLU A 46 54.25 36.62 -2.33
N PHE A 47 53.30 35.72 -2.56
CA PHE A 47 53.58 34.32 -2.92
C PHE A 47 52.45 33.62 -3.70
N GLU A 48 52.84 32.57 -4.42
CA GLU A 48 51.95 31.67 -5.17
C GLU A 48 52.21 30.19 -4.81
N LEU A 49 51.18 29.36 -4.89
CA LEU A 49 51.23 27.93 -4.55
C LEU A 49 50.97 27.05 -5.77
N TYR A 50 51.78 26.01 -5.95
CA TYR A 50 51.63 25.04 -7.04
C TYR A 50 51.92 23.60 -6.57
N PRO A 51 50.99 22.64 -6.77
CA PRO A 51 49.63 22.80 -7.27
C PRO A 51 48.67 23.38 -6.20
N THR A 52 47.58 24.02 -6.63
CA THR A 52 46.49 24.50 -5.75
C THR A 52 45.54 23.38 -5.32
N TRP A 53 45.74 22.15 -5.82
CA TRP A 53 44.98 20.97 -5.45
C TRP A 53 45.95 19.84 -5.10
N VAL A 54 45.83 19.28 -3.90
CA VAL A 54 46.69 18.20 -3.39
C VAL A 54 45.91 17.13 -2.66
N ARG A 55 46.34 15.87 -2.79
CA ARG A 55 45.87 14.76 -1.96
C ARG A 55 46.95 14.46 -0.93
N PRO A 56 46.73 14.63 0.38
CA PRO A 56 47.74 14.38 1.41
C PRO A 56 48.35 12.97 1.32
N GLY A 57 49.64 12.87 1.58
CA GLY A 57 50.38 11.62 1.49
C GLY A 57 51.88 11.84 1.66
N PRO A 58 52.67 10.79 1.92
CA PRO A 58 54.10 10.91 2.25
C PRO A 58 54.92 11.65 1.18
N ASP A 59 54.49 11.55 -0.09
CA ASP A 59 55.18 12.13 -1.24
C ASP A 59 54.51 13.41 -1.77
N THR A 60 53.55 13.97 -1.03
CA THR A 60 52.78 15.15 -1.48
C THR A 60 53.58 16.42 -1.23
N ILE A 61 53.93 17.11 -2.31
CA ILE A 61 54.73 18.33 -2.26
C ILE A 61 53.91 19.50 -2.80
N VAL A 62 53.81 20.57 -2.01
CA VAL A 62 53.30 21.88 -2.43
C VAL A 62 54.50 22.81 -2.60
N ARG A 63 54.64 23.42 -3.77
CA ARG A 63 55.68 24.41 -4.04
C ARG A 63 55.16 25.80 -3.72
N VAL A 64 55.95 26.56 -2.94
CA VAL A 64 55.69 27.94 -2.56
C VAL A 64 56.68 28.83 -3.30
N LYS A 65 56.19 29.60 -4.27
CA LYS A 65 56.98 30.57 -5.03
C LYS A 65 56.83 31.94 -4.38
N LEU A 66 57.93 32.52 -3.92
CA LEU A 66 57.96 33.84 -3.25
C LEU A 66 58.23 34.95 -4.27
N SER A 67 57.56 36.09 -4.10
CA SER A 67 57.81 37.31 -4.87
C SER A 67 59.20 37.88 -4.58
N ASP A 68 59.70 38.75 -5.45
CA ASP A 68 61.02 39.37 -5.28
C ASP A 68 61.10 40.36 -4.11
N THR A 69 59.96 40.86 -3.65
CA THR A 69 59.86 41.81 -2.53
C THR A 69 59.83 41.12 -1.16
N PHE A 70 59.66 39.80 -1.11
CA PHE A 70 59.54 39.07 0.15
C PHE A 70 60.89 38.96 0.89
N ASP A 71 60.88 39.19 2.21
CA ASP A 71 62.06 39.09 3.09
C ASP A 71 62.42 37.62 3.38
N VAL A 72 63.47 37.14 2.71
CA VAL A 72 63.97 35.76 2.80
C VAL A 72 64.85 35.48 4.02
N THR A 73 65.11 36.47 4.89
CA THR A 73 65.99 36.30 6.05
C THR A 73 65.28 35.67 7.25
N LYS A 74 63.94 35.73 7.29
CA LYS A 74 63.11 35.24 8.39
C LYS A 74 62.84 33.74 8.26
N LYS A 75 62.64 33.08 9.40
CA LYS A 75 62.04 31.73 9.43
C LYS A 75 60.57 31.85 9.06
N ILE A 76 60.14 31.13 8.04
CA ILE A 76 58.78 31.24 7.50
C ILE A 76 58.11 29.88 7.55
N TYR A 77 56.82 29.90 7.85
CA TYR A 77 55.93 28.74 7.79
C TYR A 77 54.80 29.00 6.81
N LEU A 78 54.42 27.98 6.05
CA LEU A 78 53.17 27.95 5.31
C LEU A 78 52.05 27.55 6.27
N ARG A 79 51.23 28.51 6.65
CA ARG A 79 50.03 28.30 7.46
C ARG A 79 48.85 27.98 6.56
N MET A 80 48.25 26.80 6.75
CA MET A 80 47.02 26.39 6.10
C MET A 80 45.87 26.44 7.12
N ILE A 81 44.82 27.19 6.81
CA ILE A 81 43.66 27.44 7.68
C ILE A 81 42.40 26.89 7.03
N LEU A 82 41.81 25.86 7.65
CA LEU A 82 40.49 25.37 7.25
C LEU A 82 39.41 26.20 7.97
N PRO A 83 38.40 26.75 7.27
CA PRO A 83 37.34 27.56 7.89
C PRO A 83 36.71 26.84 9.10
N LYS A 84 36.66 27.52 10.25
CA LYS A 84 36.09 27.01 11.51
C LYS A 84 36.78 25.77 12.10
N SER A 85 38.04 25.49 11.73
CA SER A 85 38.73 24.26 12.16
C SER A 85 40.20 24.50 12.53
N THR A 86 41.07 23.58 12.15
CA THR A 86 42.49 23.51 12.55
C THR A 86 43.37 24.42 11.71
N VAL A 87 44.31 25.09 12.37
CA VAL A 87 45.44 25.77 11.75
C VAL A 87 46.61 24.79 11.71
N THR A 88 47.28 24.67 10.57
CA THR A 88 48.46 23.80 10.43
C THR A 88 49.59 24.57 9.77
N ASP A 89 50.72 24.63 10.46
CA ASP A 89 51.89 25.39 10.02
C ASP A 89 52.97 24.41 9.54
N PHE A 90 53.42 24.60 8.30
CA PHE A 90 54.47 23.79 7.69
C PHE A 90 55.75 24.59 7.53
N PRO A 91 56.88 24.15 8.11
CA PRO A 91 58.13 24.90 8.01
C PRO A 91 58.66 24.91 6.57
N LEU A 92 59.13 26.07 6.11
CA LEU A 92 59.83 26.22 4.84
C LEU A 92 61.34 26.15 5.09
N ALA A 93 62.06 25.31 4.33
CA ALA A 93 63.50 25.18 4.51
C ALA A 93 64.23 26.47 4.12
N ALA A 94 65.07 27.01 5.01
CA ALA A 94 65.74 28.31 4.83
C ALA A 94 66.51 28.42 3.49
N GLU A 95 67.20 27.34 3.09
CA GLU A 95 67.92 27.30 1.81
C GLU A 95 67.00 27.39 0.59
N GLN A 96 65.77 26.89 0.70
CA GLN A 96 64.79 26.97 -0.38
C GLN A 96 64.07 28.32 -0.42
N VAL A 97 63.81 28.92 0.75
CA VAL A 97 63.29 30.29 0.88
C VAL A 97 64.24 31.29 0.22
N ARG A 98 65.57 31.16 0.44
CA ARG A 98 66.58 31.99 -0.23
C ARG A 98 66.55 31.88 -1.76
N ARG A 99 66.14 30.74 -2.29
CA ARG A 99 65.93 30.50 -3.73
C ARG A 99 64.56 30.98 -4.23
N ARG A 100 63.74 31.58 -3.35
CA ARG A 100 62.35 32.01 -3.60
C ARG A 100 61.42 30.89 -4.09
N LEU A 101 61.81 29.64 -3.88
CA LEU A 101 61.04 28.46 -4.26
C LEU A 101 61.25 27.38 -3.21
N ALA A 102 60.25 27.21 -2.36
CA ALA A 102 60.26 26.25 -1.28
C ALA A 102 59.32 25.08 -1.54
N GLU A 103 59.73 23.88 -1.12
CA GLU A 103 58.97 22.66 -1.28
C GLU A 103 58.48 22.22 0.10
N VAL A 104 57.17 22.26 0.30
CA VAL A 104 56.51 21.86 1.55
C VAL A 104 55.95 20.46 1.37
N ARG A 105 56.42 19.51 2.17
CA ARG A 105 55.79 18.19 2.27
C ARG A 105 54.55 18.29 3.12
N ILE A 106 53.42 17.84 2.60
CA ILE A 106 52.13 17.83 3.29
C ILE A 106 51.92 16.44 3.92
N PRO A 107 52.27 16.25 5.21
CA PRO A 107 52.05 14.98 5.89
C PRO A 107 50.56 14.64 5.94
N GLY A 108 50.24 13.35 5.82
CA GLY A 108 48.90 12.84 6.15
C GLY A 108 48.73 12.65 7.68
N PRO A 109 47.49 12.60 8.21
CA PRO A 109 46.21 12.92 7.59
C PRO A 109 45.83 14.40 7.81
N LEU A 110 45.62 15.15 6.72
CA LEU A 110 44.91 16.44 6.77
C LEU A 110 43.42 16.24 6.52
N ARG A 111 42.59 17.08 7.14
CA ARG A 111 41.16 17.12 6.81
C ARG A 111 40.99 17.59 5.37
N ARG A 112 40.02 17.03 4.67
CA ARG A 112 39.60 17.51 3.35
C ARG A 112 38.99 18.91 3.47
N GLY A 113 39.20 19.74 2.45
CA GLY A 113 38.53 21.04 2.32
C GLY A 113 39.39 22.07 1.60
N VAL A 114 38.87 23.29 1.51
CA VAL A 114 39.58 24.43 0.91
C VAL A 114 40.27 25.22 2.02
N TYR A 115 41.61 25.19 2.02
CA TYR A 115 42.43 25.84 3.03
C TYR A 115 42.87 27.22 2.55
N LYS A 116 42.60 28.24 3.36
CA LYS A 116 43.24 29.55 3.20
C LYS A 116 44.70 29.43 3.53
N THR A 117 45.56 30.07 2.74
CA THR A 117 47.01 29.97 2.93
C THR A 117 47.61 31.31 3.31
N GLN A 118 48.53 31.26 4.26
CA GLN A 118 49.25 32.42 4.76
C GLN A 118 50.72 32.05 4.96
N LEU A 119 51.62 33.00 4.75
CA LEU A 119 52.99 32.91 5.22
C LEU A 119 53.07 33.59 6.57
N VAL A 120 53.62 32.90 7.56
CA VAL A 120 53.76 33.41 8.93
C VAL A 120 55.19 33.29 9.41
N SER A 121 55.63 34.19 10.29
CA SER A 121 56.91 34.05 10.98
C SER A 121 56.86 32.94 12.03
N ASP A 122 58.01 32.62 12.63
CA ASP A 122 58.12 31.77 13.82
C ASP A 122 57.35 32.32 15.04
N GLU A 123 57.15 33.63 15.12
CA GLU A 123 56.27 34.29 16.10
C GLU A 123 54.77 34.19 15.74
N GLY A 124 54.43 33.61 14.58
CA GLY A 124 53.05 33.46 14.10
C GLY A 124 52.46 34.74 13.49
N VAL A 125 53.26 35.78 13.27
CA VAL A 125 52.85 37.03 12.63
C VAL A 125 52.61 36.78 11.15
N ILE A 126 51.47 37.23 10.62
CA ILE A 126 51.13 37.10 9.21
C ILE A 126 52.03 38.01 8.38
N LEU A 127 52.84 37.41 7.52
CA LEU A 127 53.74 38.09 6.60
C LEU A 127 53.02 38.39 5.28
N SER A 128 52.32 37.39 4.73
CA SER A 128 51.52 37.55 3.51
C SER A 128 50.34 36.57 3.53
N SER A 129 49.25 36.92 2.85
CA SER A 129 48.15 36.00 2.53
C SER A 129 48.25 35.55 1.07
N GLY A 130 47.96 34.27 0.78
CA GLY A 130 48.03 33.74 -0.57
C GLY A 130 46.86 34.23 -1.43
N ILE A 131 47.06 34.34 -2.75
CA ILE A 131 45.95 34.59 -3.70
C ILE A 131 45.04 33.38 -3.75
N HIS A 132 45.64 32.19 -3.73
CA HIS A 132 44.95 30.94 -3.99
C HIS A 132 44.81 30.14 -2.71
N ASP A 133 43.58 29.72 -2.46
CA ASP A 133 43.31 28.68 -1.50
C ASP A 133 43.82 27.34 -2.04
N VAL A 134 44.28 26.47 -1.14
CA VAL A 134 44.69 25.10 -1.49
C VAL A 134 43.56 24.15 -1.17
N LYS A 135 43.07 23.46 -2.20
CA LYS A 135 42.11 22.37 -2.02
C LYS A 135 42.86 21.10 -1.62
N VAL A 136 42.57 20.62 -0.42
CA VAL A 136 43.03 19.33 0.09
C VAL A 136 41.96 18.29 -0.21
N ALA A 137 42.28 17.36 -1.11
CA ALA A 137 41.39 16.30 -1.58
C ALA A 137 41.23 15.18 -0.55
N ALA A 138 40.14 14.42 -0.68
CA ALA A 138 39.96 13.18 0.10
C ALA A 138 41.12 12.19 -0.12
N THR A 139 41.63 11.63 0.98
CA THR A 139 42.63 10.55 0.99
C THR A 139 42.00 9.17 0.96
N GLU A 140 40.80 9.04 1.52
CA GLU A 140 40.07 7.78 1.64
C GLU A 140 38.85 7.77 0.72
N LYS A 141 38.48 6.57 0.24
CA LYS A 141 37.27 6.41 -0.57
C LYS A 141 36.02 6.73 0.27
N PRO A 142 34.99 7.35 -0.32
CA PRO A 142 33.69 7.46 0.34
C PRO A 142 33.12 6.07 0.62
N VAL A 143 32.48 5.90 1.77
CA VAL A 143 31.88 4.62 2.19
C VAL A 143 30.40 4.82 2.43
N ILE A 144 29.55 4.13 1.68
CA ILE A 144 28.10 4.16 1.87
C ILE A 144 27.72 3.13 2.95
N THR A 145 27.31 3.63 4.11
CA THR A 145 26.90 2.80 5.26
C THR A 145 25.45 2.34 5.10
N SER A 146 24.54 3.25 4.73
CA SER A 146 23.12 2.91 4.56
C SER A 146 22.39 3.87 3.60
N ILE A 147 21.26 3.43 3.08
CA ILE A 147 20.35 4.23 2.25
C ILE A 147 18.97 4.18 2.92
N LEU A 148 18.39 5.36 3.20
CA LEU A 148 17.12 5.50 3.91
C LEU A 148 16.08 6.27 3.09
N PRO A 149 14.83 5.78 3.00
CA PRO A 149 14.38 4.45 3.45
C PRO A 149 15.02 3.32 2.63
N LYS A 150 14.99 2.09 3.16
CA LYS A 150 15.54 0.90 2.47
C LYS A 150 14.90 0.70 1.09
N ILE A 151 13.63 1.06 0.94
CA ILE A 151 12.88 0.98 -0.31
C ILE A 151 12.22 2.33 -0.55
N ILE A 152 12.44 2.86 -1.73
CA ILE A 152 12.12 4.25 -2.04
C ILE A 152 10.96 4.26 -3.04
N TYR A 153 9.86 4.86 -2.62
CA TYR A 153 8.65 4.98 -3.43
C TYR A 153 8.64 6.29 -4.20
N PRO A 154 8.14 6.29 -5.45
CA PRO A 154 7.99 7.51 -6.20
C PRO A 154 6.86 8.37 -5.60
N GLN A 155 7.12 9.66 -5.45
CA GLN A 155 6.15 10.71 -5.19
C GLN A 155 6.05 11.56 -6.46
N ASN A 156 4.92 11.51 -7.15
CA ASN A 156 4.72 12.19 -8.45
C ASN A 156 5.83 11.85 -9.49
N GLY A 157 6.22 10.58 -9.56
CA GLY A 157 7.25 10.10 -10.49
C GLY A 157 8.69 10.46 -10.10
N ARG A 158 8.91 10.94 -8.87
CA ARG A 158 10.23 11.34 -8.36
C ARG A 158 10.56 10.65 -7.05
N TYR A 159 11.84 10.42 -6.80
CA TYR A 159 12.34 9.70 -5.63
C TYR A 159 13.07 10.64 -4.68
N ASN A 160 12.82 10.46 -3.39
CA ASN A 160 13.48 11.17 -2.30
C ASN A 160 14.10 10.16 -1.34
N PHE A 161 15.38 10.29 -1.03
CA PHE A 161 16.07 9.37 -0.12
C PHE A 161 17.38 9.97 0.40
N ASP A 162 17.87 9.41 1.49
CA ASP A 162 19.10 9.82 2.16
C ASP A 162 20.15 8.72 2.01
N ILE A 163 21.36 9.10 1.61
CA ILE A 163 22.54 8.25 1.55
C ILE A 163 23.41 8.61 2.74
N ILE A 164 23.61 7.68 3.67
CA ILE A 164 24.39 7.90 4.89
C ILE A 164 25.71 7.15 4.76
N GLY A 165 26.80 7.78 5.16
CA GLY A 165 28.11 7.19 5.07
C GLY A 165 29.23 8.04 5.65
N GLU A 166 30.45 7.63 5.31
CA GLU A 166 31.69 8.25 5.77
C GLU A 166 32.48 8.79 4.57
N ASN A 167 33.31 9.80 4.81
CA ASN A 167 34.16 10.43 3.79
C ASN A 167 33.40 11.00 2.57
N ILE A 168 32.08 11.24 2.70
CA ILE A 168 31.25 11.81 1.64
C ILE A 168 31.53 13.31 1.47
N GLY A 169 31.70 14.01 2.60
CA GLY A 169 31.97 15.45 2.75
C GLY A 169 30.97 16.40 2.10
N HIS A 170 31.30 17.69 1.97
CA HIS A 170 30.32 18.74 1.68
C HIS A 170 30.17 19.02 0.17
N VAL A 171 28.97 18.83 -0.38
CA VAL A 171 28.59 19.14 -1.78
C VAL A 171 28.83 20.61 -2.13
N GLU A 172 28.86 21.52 -1.15
CA GLU A 172 29.11 22.93 -1.41
C GLU A 172 30.56 23.22 -1.83
N GLU A 173 31.51 22.47 -1.30
CA GLU A 173 32.95 22.67 -1.54
C GLU A 173 33.53 21.62 -2.50
N ASP A 174 32.82 20.50 -2.63
CA ASP A 174 33.30 19.33 -3.34
C ASP A 174 32.42 18.97 -4.53
N LYS A 175 33.09 18.61 -5.62
CA LYS A 175 32.46 17.97 -6.76
C LYS A 175 32.12 16.54 -6.37
N VAL A 176 30.96 16.40 -5.73
CA VAL A 176 30.35 15.10 -5.41
C VAL A 176 29.49 14.70 -6.60
N ASP A 177 29.84 13.58 -7.23
CA ASP A 177 29.05 12.99 -8.30
C ASP A 177 28.36 11.72 -7.77
N ILE A 178 27.06 11.60 -8.02
CA ILE A 178 26.30 10.40 -7.65
C ILE A 178 26.09 9.59 -8.91
N ARG A 179 26.48 8.33 -8.86
CA ARG A 179 26.38 7.41 -9.98
C ARG A 179 25.36 6.32 -9.67
N ILE A 180 24.49 6.03 -10.64
CA ILE A 180 23.58 4.88 -10.60
C ILE A 180 23.96 3.96 -11.75
N ASN A 181 24.40 2.73 -11.45
CA ASN A 181 24.94 1.77 -12.42
C ASN A 181 26.00 2.40 -13.33
N ASP A 182 26.99 3.08 -12.73
CA ASP A 182 28.06 3.83 -13.39
C ASP A 182 27.63 5.04 -14.24
N ILE A 183 26.34 5.35 -14.31
CA ILE A 183 25.83 6.55 -14.97
C ILE A 183 25.83 7.69 -13.96
N SER A 184 26.65 8.71 -14.21
CA SER A 184 26.63 9.98 -13.45
C SER A 184 25.28 10.66 -13.59
N LEU A 185 24.72 11.11 -12.47
CA LEU A 185 23.49 11.93 -12.44
C LEU A 185 23.73 13.38 -12.90
N GLY A 186 24.96 13.72 -13.31
CA GLY A 186 25.35 15.02 -13.85
C GLY A 186 25.61 16.08 -12.79
N ASP A 187 25.83 17.33 -13.22
CA ASP A 187 26.03 18.48 -12.33
C ASP A 187 24.72 18.76 -11.58
N VAL A 188 24.66 18.26 -10.35
CA VAL A 188 23.48 18.43 -9.52
C VAL A 188 23.39 19.87 -9.03
N LYS A 189 22.24 20.50 -9.25
CA LYS A 189 21.95 21.83 -8.69
C LYS A 189 21.87 21.77 -7.16
N LYS A 190 22.59 22.69 -6.52
CA LYS A 190 22.50 22.94 -5.08
C LYS A 190 21.11 23.48 -4.73
N CYS A 191 20.51 22.93 -3.67
CA CYS A 191 19.24 23.41 -3.14
C CYS A 191 19.43 24.67 -2.28
N GLU A 192 19.50 25.86 -2.89
CA GLU A 192 19.61 27.12 -2.13
C GLU A 192 18.34 27.43 -1.31
N SER A 193 17.17 26.94 -1.73
CA SER A 193 15.87 27.38 -1.18
C SER A 193 15.34 26.58 0.04
N ILE A 194 15.97 25.47 0.44
CA ILE A 194 15.45 24.62 1.54
C ILE A 194 15.81 25.16 2.94
N MET A 195 16.85 25.99 3.04
CA MET A 195 17.27 26.61 4.32
C MET A 195 16.16 27.44 5.00
N ALA A 196 15.11 27.84 4.26
CA ALA A 196 13.98 28.61 4.78
C ALA A 196 12.79 27.75 5.27
N GLY A 197 12.94 26.43 5.40
CA GLY A 197 11.89 25.53 5.91
C GLY A 197 10.70 25.29 4.96
N LYS A 198 10.74 25.87 3.75
CA LYS A 198 9.78 25.58 2.68
C LYS A 198 10.36 24.52 1.77
N VAL A 199 9.68 23.38 1.65
CA VAL A 199 9.95 22.39 0.61
C VAL A 199 9.89 23.13 -0.73
N PRO A 200 10.93 23.08 -1.59
CA PRO A 200 10.91 23.82 -2.84
C PRO A 200 9.69 23.36 -3.61
N ALA A 201 8.82 24.30 -3.98
CA ALA A 201 7.79 24.00 -4.95
C ALA A 201 8.54 23.55 -6.20
N LEU A 202 8.49 22.24 -6.48
CA LEU A 202 9.10 21.59 -7.64
C LEU A 202 8.32 22.04 -8.89
N HIS A 203 8.44 23.31 -9.23
CA HIS A 203 7.77 23.93 -10.36
C HIS A 203 8.84 24.30 -11.39
N ASN A 204 8.86 23.44 -12.41
CA ASN A 204 9.27 23.70 -13.80
C ASN A 204 10.68 23.29 -14.26
N GLU A 205 10.61 22.31 -15.17
CA GLU A 205 11.35 22.13 -16.44
C GLU A 205 12.77 21.56 -16.48
N HIS A 206 13.52 21.46 -15.38
CA HIS A 206 14.82 20.79 -15.43
C HIS A 206 14.91 19.60 -14.46
N ASN A 207 14.95 18.40 -15.06
CA ASN A 207 14.88 17.04 -14.48
C ASN A 207 16.02 16.66 -13.52
N LEU A 208 16.81 17.60 -13.03
CA LEU A 208 17.94 17.28 -12.18
C LEU A 208 17.47 17.08 -10.73
N PRO A 209 17.95 16.03 -10.03
CA PRO A 209 17.72 15.90 -8.61
C PRO A 209 18.33 17.11 -7.89
N CYS A 210 17.85 17.39 -6.69
CA CYS A 210 18.47 18.34 -5.79
C CYS A 210 19.22 17.59 -4.69
N LEU A 211 20.44 18.03 -4.39
CA LEU A 211 21.23 17.44 -3.31
C LEU A 211 21.37 18.41 -2.15
N LEU A 212 21.15 17.87 -0.95
CA LEU A 212 21.53 18.50 0.30
C LEU A 212 22.50 17.56 1.00
N SER A 213 23.76 17.93 1.08
CA SER A 213 24.75 17.15 1.82
C SER A 213 25.05 17.74 3.19
N ASP A 214 25.24 16.83 4.11
CA ASP A 214 25.99 17.00 5.34
C ASP A 214 27.26 16.12 5.27
N TRP A 215 28.19 16.29 6.20
CA TRP A 215 29.46 15.54 6.25
C TRP A 215 29.28 14.01 6.31
N ARG A 216 28.11 13.54 6.79
CA ARG A 216 27.75 12.12 6.91
C ARG A 216 26.58 11.66 6.03
N ALA A 217 25.88 12.57 5.36
CA ALA A 217 24.65 12.21 4.67
C ALA A 217 24.41 13.07 3.44
N ILE A 218 24.00 12.46 2.33
CA ILE A 218 23.46 13.17 1.17
C ILE A 218 21.98 12.88 1.08
N ARG A 219 21.16 13.92 1.17
CA ARG A 219 19.74 13.84 0.85
C ARG A 219 19.52 14.15 -0.61
N VAL A 220 18.95 13.19 -1.31
CA VAL A 220 18.55 13.27 -2.72
C VAL A 220 17.07 13.60 -2.78
N TYR A 221 16.72 14.71 -3.42
CA TYR A 221 15.35 15.13 -3.64
C TYR A 221 14.99 15.18 -5.12
N GLY A 222 13.83 14.66 -5.48
CA GLY A 222 13.25 14.86 -6.79
C GLY A 222 13.94 14.07 -7.91
N LEU A 223 14.68 13.00 -7.59
CA LEU A 223 15.33 12.16 -8.60
C LEU A 223 14.28 11.58 -9.54
N SER A 224 14.39 11.84 -10.84
CA SER A 224 13.55 11.23 -11.86
C SER A 224 14.38 10.28 -12.70
N LEU A 225 13.86 9.07 -12.93
CA LEU A 225 14.47 8.10 -13.84
C LEU A 225 13.86 8.17 -15.24
N ALA A 226 12.95 9.12 -15.49
CA ALA A 226 12.28 9.23 -16.77
C ALA A 226 13.30 9.54 -17.88
N GLY A 227 13.39 8.66 -18.88
CA GLY A 227 14.30 8.82 -20.01
C GLY A 227 15.75 8.40 -19.76
N VAL A 228 16.08 7.87 -18.59
CA VAL A 228 17.43 7.33 -18.32
C VAL A 228 17.43 5.81 -18.55
N PRO A 229 18.23 5.28 -19.50
CA PRO A 229 18.31 3.86 -19.77
C PRO A 229 19.14 3.15 -18.69
N ILE A 230 18.55 2.91 -17.52
CA ILE A 230 19.24 2.24 -16.41
C ILE A 230 18.85 0.77 -16.37
N GLY A 231 19.86 -0.11 -16.44
CA GLY A 231 19.70 -1.55 -16.23
C GLY A 231 19.26 -1.87 -14.78
N ARG A 232 18.72 -3.06 -14.53
CA ARG A 232 18.42 -3.54 -13.16
C ARG A 232 19.23 -4.82 -12.87
N PRO A 233 19.69 -5.06 -11.63
CA PRO A 233 19.45 -4.30 -10.39
C PRO A 233 20.11 -2.90 -10.40
N LEU A 234 19.61 -2.02 -9.55
CA LEU A 234 20.17 -0.67 -9.40
C LEU A 234 21.19 -0.67 -8.26
N GLU A 235 22.35 -0.10 -8.53
CA GLU A 235 23.42 0.12 -7.58
C GLU A 235 23.80 1.60 -7.59
N ILE A 236 24.02 2.15 -6.41
CA ILE A 236 24.44 3.53 -6.22
C ILE A 236 25.89 3.57 -5.72
N SER A 237 26.67 4.46 -6.31
CA SER A 237 28.01 4.81 -5.83
C SER A 237 28.16 6.33 -5.79
N ILE A 238 29.06 6.79 -4.91
CA ILE A 238 29.40 8.20 -4.77
C ILE A 238 30.84 8.36 -5.21
N GLU A 239 31.09 9.32 -6.09
CA GLU A 239 32.43 9.78 -6.44
C GLU A 239 32.73 11.10 -5.74
N VAL A 240 33.84 11.14 -5.01
CA VAL A 240 34.37 12.36 -4.40
C VAL A 240 35.84 12.50 -4.76
N ASP A 241 36.22 13.62 -5.38
CA ASP A 241 37.61 13.88 -5.80
C ASP A 241 38.25 12.72 -6.58
N LYS A 242 37.50 12.10 -7.51
CA LYS A 242 37.89 10.93 -8.31
C LYS A 242 38.04 9.61 -7.53
N LEU A 243 37.62 9.57 -6.27
CA LEU A 243 37.52 8.34 -5.49
C LEU A 243 36.07 7.86 -5.49
N ILE A 244 35.84 6.66 -6.02
CA ILE A 244 34.50 6.06 -6.14
C ILE A 244 34.28 5.12 -4.95
N SER A 245 33.11 5.21 -4.32
CA SER A 245 32.70 4.28 -3.26
C SER A 245 32.42 2.89 -3.81
N ASP A 246 32.47 1.87 -2.95
CA ASP A 246 31.94 0.56 -3.33
C ASP A 246 30.43 0.67 -3.62
N PRO A 247 29.90 0.01 -4.66
CA PRO A 247 28.50 0.10 -5.03
C PRO A 247 27.59 -0.50 -3.94
N LYS A 248 26.44 0.14 -3.71
CA LYS A 248 25.40 -0.35 -2.79
C LYS A 248 24.07 -0.55 -3.52
N PRO A 249 23.32 -1.61 -3.21
CA PRO A 249 22.04 -1.86 -3.86
C PRO A 249 21.03 -0.76 -3.52
N LEU A 250 20.37 -0.22 -4.54
CA LEU A 250 19.37 0.84 -4.45
C LEU A 250 18.00 0.29 -4.85
N ALA A 251 17.07 0.18 -3.91
CA ALA A 251 15.74 -0.35 -4.19
C ALA A 251 14.74 0.78 -4.52
N LEU A 252 14.58 1.08 -5.82
CA LEU A 252 13.57 2.03 -6.31
C LEU A 252 12.33 1.29 -6.84
N SER A 253 11.18 1.57 -6.21
CA SER A 253 9.87 1.05 -6.63
C SER A 253 9.42 1.68 -7.95
N LEU A 254 8.76 0.93 -8.83
CA LEU A 254 8.12 1.52 -10.02
C LEU A 254 6.89 2.37 -9.68
N VAL A 255 6.19 1.93 -8.65
CA VAL A 255 4.83 2.39 -8.34
C VAL A 255 4.79 2.99 -6.96
N GLN A 256 3.80 3.85 -6.73
CA GLN A 256 3.56 4.42 -5.40
C GLN A 256 3.18 3.32 -4.39
N ARG A 257 3.38 3.61 -3.10
CA ARG A 257 3.11 2.67 -2.00
C ARG A 257 1.66 2.13 -2.00
N SER A 258 0.68 2.90 -2.47
CA SER A 258 -0.74 2.52 -2.50
C SER A 258 -1.12 1.65 -3.70
N VAL A 259 -0.31 1.58 -4.75
CA VAL A 259 -0.66 0.89 -5.99
C VAL A 259 -0.89 -0.61 -5.80
N PRO A 260 -0.06 -1.36 -5.05
CA PRO A 260 -0.33 -2.78 -4.78
C PRO A 260 -1.70 -3.03 -4.14
N ILE A 261 -2.15 -2.13 -3.26
CA ILE A 261 -3.49 -2.19 -2.63
C ILE A 261 -4.58 -1.99 -3.69
N MET A 262 -4.43 -0.98 -4.55
CA MET A 262 -5.40 -0.72 -5.62
C MET A 262 -5.49 -1.90 -6.61
N VAL A 263 -4.35 -2.51 -6.96
CA VAL A 263 -4.32 -3.70 -7.81
C VAL A 263 -5.05 -4.86 -7.13
N ALA A 264 -4.81 -5.11 -5.86
CA ALA A 264 -5.49 -6.19 -5.13
C ALA A 264 -7.02 -6.01 -5.10
N LEU A 265 -7.49 -4.78 -4.85
CA LEU A 265 -8.92 -4.46 -4.89
C LEU A 265 -9.51 -4.56 -6.30
N ALA A 266 -8.78 -4.13 -7.32
CA ALA A 266 -9.20 -4.25 -8.72
C ALA A 266 -9.32 -5.71 -9.16
N VAL A 267 -8.39 -6.58 -8.75
CA VAL A 267 -8.46 -8.03 -9.01
C VAL A 267 -9.67 -8.63 -8.32
N LEU A 268 -9.94 -8.30 -7.05
CA LEU A 268 -11.14 -8.75 -6.36
C LEU A 268 -12.41 -8.30 -7.10
N ALA A 269 -12.51 -7.01 -7.47
CA ALA A 269 -13.65 -6.49 -8.20
C ALA A 269 -13.86 -7.19 -9.55
N ALA A 270 -12.77 -7.48 -10.27
CA ALA A 270 -12.83 -8.23 -11.53
C ALA A 270 -13.33 -9.67 -11.31
N VAL A 271 -12.84 -10.39 -10.29
CA VAL A 271 -13.32 -11.74 -9.96
C VAL A 271 -14.80 -11.72 -9.55
N VAL A 272 -15.22 -10.76 -8.73
CA VAL A 272 -16.62 -10.58 -8.34
C VAL A 272 -17.48 -10.30 -9.58
N ALA A 273 -17.05 -9.42 -10.48
CA ALA A 273 -17.77 -9.12 -11.70
C ALA A 273 -17.90 -10.34 -12.62
N VAL A 274 -16.82 -11.11 -12.79
CA VAL A 274 -16.83 -12.35 -13.61
C VAL A 274 -17.76 -13.39 -13.00
N THR A 275 -17.63 -13.66 -11.69
CA THR A 275 -18.51 -14.62 -11.01
C THR A 275 -19.97 -14.18 -11.06
N TYR A 276 -20.24 -12.89 -10.87
CA TYR A 276 -21.56 -12.30 -11.00
C TYR A 276 -22.15 -12.47 -12.41
N VAL A 277 -21.40 -12.16 -13.47
CA VAL A 277 -21.86 -12.33 -14.86
C VAL A 277 -22.15 -13.80 -15.20
N LEU A 278 -21.25 -14.71 -14.79
CA LEU A 278 -21.43 -16.14 -15.00
C LEU A 278 -22.65 -16.68 -14.24
N PHE A 279 -22.89 -16.18 -13.03
CA PHE A 279 -23.99 -16.62 -12.17
C PHE A 279 -25.34 -16.08 -12.62
N ILE A 280 -25.45 -14.79 -12.95
CA ILE A 280 -26.71 -14.16 -13.40
C ILE A 280 -27.23 -14.80 -14.68
N ARG A 281 -26.35 -15.09 -15.64
CA ARG A 281 -26.75 -15.79 -16.87
C ARG A 281 -27.45 -17.12 -16.60
N ARG A 282 -27.14 -17.77 -15.48
CA ARG A 282 -27.76 -19.02 -15.04
C ARG A 282 -28.99 -18.80 -14.16
N MET A 283 -28.97 -17.79 -13.28
CA MET A 283 -30.04 -17.54 -12.29
C MET A 283 -31.24 -16.78 -12.83
N VAL A 284 -31.09 -15.89 -13.82
CA VAL A 284 -32.24 -15.21 -14.45
C VAL A 284 -33.24 -16.22 -15.03
N ARG A 285 -32.78 -17.43 -15.40
CA ARG A 285 -33.65 -18.53 -15.85
C ARG A 285 -34.38 -19.26 -14.73
N ARG A 286 -34.05 -19.01 -13.46
CA ARG A 286 -34.51 -19.77 -12.29
C ARG A 286 -35.09 -18.90 -11.18
N GLN A 287 -35.16 -17.58 -11.34
CA GLN A 287 -35.76 -16.73 -10.32
C GLN A 287 -37.29 -16.94 -10.27
N PRO A 288 -37.89 -16.97 -9.05
CA PRO A 288 -39.33 -16.92 -8.90
C PRO A 288 -39.88 -15.66 -9.58
N LYS A 289 -41.01 -15.77 -10.29
CA LYS A 289 -41.62 -14.63 -11.00
C LYS A 289 -42.10 -13.53 -10.04
N ASP A 290 -42.44 -13.91 -8.81
CA ASP A 290 -43.26 -13.06 -7.94
C ASP A 290 -42.44 -12.18 -6.98
N THR A 291 -41.18 -12.55 -6.67
CA THR A 291 -40.31 -11.76 -5.77
C THR A 291 -38.83 -11.84 -6.19
N PRO A 292 -38.33 -10.89 -7.01
CA PRO A 292 -36.92 -10.90 -7.42
C PRO A 292 -36.01 -10.57 -6.23
N TYR A 293 -35.15 -11.52 -5.87
CA TYR A 293 -34.12 -11.26 -4.86
C TYR A 293 -33.08 -10.26 -5.37
N PRO A 294 -32.49 -9.43 -4.48
CA PRO A 294 -31.33 -8.63 -4.83
C PRO A 294 -30.21 -9.56 -5.31
N LEU A 295 -29.53 -9.16 -6.39
CA LEU A 295 -28.68 -10.07 -7.17
C LEU A 295 -27.51 -10.68 -6.37
N LEU A 296 -27.00 -9.97 -5.35
CA LEU A 296 -25.96 -10.49 -4.44
C LEU A 296 -26.51 -11.51 -3.43
N ALA A 297 -27.77 -11.34 -2.99
CA ALA A 297 -28.41 -12.29 -2.08
C ALA A 297 -28.52 -13.68 -2.71
N CYS A 298 -28.75 -13.75 -4.03
CA CYS A 298 -28.81 -15.01 -4.77
C CYS A 298 -27.57 -15.90 -4.63
N LEU A 299 -26.38 -15.34 -4.36
CA LEU A 299 -25.16 -16.12 -4.14
C LEU A 299 -25.14 -16.83 -2.77
N ILE A 300 -25.82 -16.26 -1.78
CA ILE A 300 -25.79 -16.71 -0.38
C ILE A 300 -27.07 -17.49 -0.03
N ILE A 301 -28.17 -17.27 -0.75
CA ILE A 301 -29.45 -17.96 -0.54
C ILE A 301 -29.30 -19.47 -0.79
N GLU A 302 -29.93 -20.26 0.07
CA GLU A 302 -30.10 -21.70 -0.09
C GLU A 302 -31.44 -21.97 -0.79
N PRO A 303 -31.45 -22.55 -2.00
CA PRO A 303 -32.66 -22.61 -2.83
C PRO A 303 -33.78 -23.46 -2.23
N GLN A 304 -33.43 -24.44 -1.38
CA GLN A 304 -34.41 -25.32 -0.73
C GLN A 304 -35.21 -24.60 0.36
N THR A 305 -34.59 -23.65 1.05
CA THR A 305 -35.15 -23.03 2.26
C THR A 305 -35.46 -21.56 2.07
N GLN A 306 -34.99 -20.96 0.97
CA GLN A 306 -35.05 -19.52 0.72
C GLN A 306 -34.42 -18.65 1.82
N THR A 307 -33.55 -19.23 2.66
CA THR A 307 -32.83 -18.52 3.73
C THR A 307 -31.35 -18.30 3.39
N TYR A 308 -30.68 -17.38 4.09
CA TYR A 308 -29.24 -17.19 3.92
C TYR A 308 -28.41 -18.36 4.51
N SER A 309 -27.44 -18.84 3.71
CA SER A 309 -26.49 -19.87 4.11
C SER A 309 -25.21 -19.26 4.69
N LEU A 310 -24.95 -19.54 5.97
CA LEU A 310 -23.76 -19.09 6.67
C LEU A 310 -22.47 -19.71 6.09
N ALA A 311 -22.49 -21.00 5.74
CA ALA A 311 -21.33 -21.68 5.17
C ALA A 311 -20.92 -21.09 3.79
N LYS A 312 -21.91 -20.78 2.93
CA LYS A 312 -21.65 -20.09 1.66
C LYS A 312 -21.04 -18.71 1.89
N LEU A 313 -21.57 -17.93 2.83
CA LEU A 313 -21.02 -16.61 3.17
C LEU A 313 -19.56 -16.73 3.63
N GLN A 314 -19.26 -17.66 4.53
CA GLN A 314 -17.89 -17.87 5.01
C GLN A 314 -16.93 -18.21 3.86
N MET A 315 -17.33 -19.13 2.98
CA MET A 315 -16.51 -19.51 1.82
C MET A 315 -16.23 -18.29 0.93
N LEU A 316 -17.24 -17.45 0.68
CA LEU A 316 -17.08 -16.21 -0.10
C LEU A 316 -16.16 -15.20 0.59
N ILE A 317 -16.31 -15.00 1.90
CA ILE A 317 -15.47 -14.07 2.68
C ILE A 317 -14.01 -14.53 2.67
N TRP A 318 -13.73 -15.80 2.96
CA TRP A 318 -12.35 -16.31 2.95
C TRP A 318 -11.74 -16.38 1.55
N ALA A 319 -12.54 -16.68 0.53
CA ALA A 319 -12.08 -16.58 -0.86
C ALA A 319 -11.71 -15.14 -1.23
N ALA A 320 -12.52 -14.15 -0.87
CA ALA A 320 -12.23 -12.74 -1.09
C ALA A 320 -10.95 -12.30 -0.35
N ALA A 321 -10.82 -12.68 0.93
CA ALA A 321 -9.64 -12.39 1.73
C ALA A 321 -8.37 -13.01 1.11
N ALA A 322 -8.45 -14.25 0.63
CA ALA A 322 -7.34 -14.92 -0.04
C ALA A 322 -6.94 -14.21 -1.35
N ILE A 323 -7.91 -13.83 -2.18
CA ILE A 323 -7.67 -13.12 -3.43
C ILE A 323 -6.98 -11.77 -3.17
N VAL A 324 -7.47 -10.98 -2.20
CA VAL A 324 -6.89 -9.68 -1.86
C VAL A 324 -5.46 -9.85 -1.36
N SER A 325 -5.24 -10.71 -0.37
CA SER A 325 -3.91 -10.91 0.23
C SER A 325 -2.89 -11.45 -0.77
N TYR A 326 -3.29 -12.42 -1.59
CA TYR A 326 -2.42 -12.99 -2.63
C TYR A 326 -2.08 -11.96 -3.72
N SER A 327 -3.08 -11.23 -4.21
CA SER A 327 -2.89 -10.21 -5.26
C SER A 327 -2.04 -9.05 -4.75
N TYR A 328 -2.21 -8.65 -3.48
CA TYR A 328 -1.38 -7.63 -2.84
C TYR A 328 0.09 -8.06 -2.78
N LEU A 329 0.36 -9.29 -2.34
CA LEU A 329 1.72 -9.81 -2.26
C LEU A 329 2.35 -9.95 -3.65
N ALA A 330 1.60 -10.47 -4.63
CA ALA A 330 2.04 -10.58 -6.01
C ALA A 330 2.38 -9.20 -6.61
N ALA A 331 1.50 -8.22 -6.43
CA ALA A 331 1.73 -6.85 -6.89
C ALA A 331 2.93 -6.20 -6.18
N SER A 332 3.10 -6.44 -4.89
CA SER A 332 4.24 -5.94 -4.10
C SER A 332 5.57 -6.52 -4.60
N GLN A 333 5.64 -7.84 -4.80
CA GLN A 333 6.84 -8.50 -5.30
C GLN A 333 7.18 -8.09 -6.74
N PHE A 334 6.18 -8.03 -7.62
CA PHE A 334 6.35 -7.70 -9.03
C PHE A 334 6.66 -6.21 -9.26
N LEU A 335 5.82 -5.30 -8.74
CA LEU A 335 5.89 -3.87 -9.04
C LEU A 335 6.88 -3.10 -8.15
N VAL A 336 7.08 -3.54 -6.91
CA VAL A 336 7.92 -2.84 -5.93
C VAL A 336 9.29 -3.50 -5.80
N GLN A 337 9.33 -4.82 -5.60
CA GLN A 337 10.57 -5.55 -5.30
C GLN A 337 11.28 -6.12 -6.53
N TRP A 338 10.66 -6.07 -7.71
CA TRP A 338 11.20 -6.63 -8.96
C TRP A 338 11.51 -8.13 -8.91
N LYS A 339 10.80 -8.86 -8.06
CA LYS A 339 10.87 -10.31 -8.01
C LYS A 339 9.82 -10.87 -8.96
N LEU A 340 10.29 -11.25 -10.16
CA LEU A 340 9.49 -11.99 -11.13
C LEU A 340 9.36 -13.44 -10.67
N GLY A 341 8.45 -13.67 -9.75
CA GLY A 341 8.17 -14.99 -9.20
C GLY A 341 6.71 -15.10 -8.79
N ILE A 342 6.20 -16.32 -8.78
CA ILE A 342 4.89 -16.61 -8.18
C ILE A 342 5.10 -16.55 -6.67
N PRO A 343 4.39 -15.69 -5.92
CA PRO A 343 4.53 -15.66 -4.48
C PRO A 343 4.13 -17.00 -3.88
N ASN A 344 4.88 -17.44 -2.86
CA ASN A 344 4.52 -18.62 -2.10
C ASN A 344 3.16 -18.41 -1.44
N VAL A 345 2.32 -19.44 -1.49
CA VAL A 345 1.08 -19.45 -0.72
C VAL A 345 1.45 -19.64 0.75
N PRO A 346 0.91 -18.84 1.69
CA PRO A 346 1.35 -18.83 3.08
C PRO A 346 0.93 -20.12 3.77
N GLU A 347 1.72 -20.48 4.76
CA GLU A 347 1.39 -21.54 5.71
C GLU A 347 0.12 -21.12 6.48
N GLY A 348 -0.99 -21.81 6.22
CA GLY A 348 -2.29 -21.59 6.89
C GLY A 348 -3.44 -21.16 5.99
N LEU A 349 -3.20 -20.43 4.89
CA LEU A 349 -4.29 -20.03 3.97
C LEU A 349 -4.93 -21.25 3.26
N PRO A 350 -4.17 -22.24 2.76
CA PRO A 350 -4.76 -23.48 2.23
C PRO A 350 -5.57 -24.23 3.30
N MET A 351 -5.11 -24.19 4.55
CA MET A 351 -5.83 -24.83 5.66
C MET A 351 -7.17 -24.13 5.93
N LEU A 352 -7.23 -22.80 5.96
CA LEU A 352 -8.47 -22.05 6.18
C LEU A 352 -9.46 -22.17 5.03
N LEU A 353 -8.98 -22.13 3.78
CA LEU A 353 -9.81 -22.42 2.61
C LEU A 353 -10.29 -23.87 2.64
N GLY A 354 -9.41 -24.81 3.04
CA GLY A 354 -9.74 -26.21 3.23
C GLY A 354 -10.82 -26.43 4.29
N ILE A 355 -10.72 -25.78 5.45
CA ILE A 355 -11.73 -25.81 6.51
C ILE A 355 -13.05 -25.23 6.01
N SER A 356 -13.02 -24.11 5.30
CA SER A 356 -14.23 -23.45 4.77
C SER A 356 -14.92 -24.30 3.70
N ALA A 357 -14.15 -24.90 2.79
CA ALA A 357 -14.64 -25.81 1.75
C ALA A 357 -15.18 -27.11 2.35
N ALA A 358 -14.44 -27.74 3.28
CA ALA A 358 -14.87 -28.94 3.98
C ALA A 358 -16.15 -28.70 4.78
N THR A 359 -16.25 -27.57 5.49
CA THR A 359 -17.45 -27.20 6.25
C THR A 359 -18.64 -26.96 5.32
N THR A 360 -18.43 -26.33 4.16
CA THR A 360 -19.49 -26.15 3.17
C THR A 360 -19.96 -27.49 2.61
N ALA A 361 -19.04 -28.37 2.21
CA ALA A 361 -19.37 -29.69 1.68
C ALA A 361 -20.11 -30.56 2.73
N LEU A 362 -19.60 -30.60 3.97
CA LEU A 362 -20.23 -31.31 5.08
C LEU A 362 -21.57 -30.70 5.49
N ALA A 363 -21.71 -29.38 5.38
CA ALA A 363 -22.99 -28.74 5.64
C ALA A 363 -24.01 -29.13 4.58
N VAL A 364 -23.63 -29.20 3.29
CA VAL A 364 -24.54 -29.65 2.23
C VAL A 364 -24.93 -31.12 2.45
N SER A 365 -23.97 -32.00 2.73
CA SER A 365 -24.29 -33.42 2.99
C SER A 365 -25.12 -33.62 4.25
N ALA A 366 -24.90 -32.82 5.31
CA ALA A 366 -25.74 -32.83 6.49
C ALA A 366 -27.19 -32.42 6.16
N THR A 367 -27.39 -31.44 5.26
CA THR A 367 -28.73 -31.07 4.79
C THR A 367 -29.40 -32.24 4.05
N GLU A 368 -28.67 -32.97 3.22
CA GLU A 368 -29.21 -34.11 2.46
C GLU A 368 -29.57 -35.31 3.36
N LEU A 369 -28.73 -35.60 4.36
CA LEU A 369 -28.92 -36.76 5.24
C LEU A 369 -29.91 -36.52 6.38
N ARG A 370 -29.94 -35.30 6.94
CA ARG A 370 -30.77 -34.97 8.12
C ARG A 370 -31.99 -34.14 7.76
N GLY A 371 -32.12 -33.68 6.53
CA GLY A 371 -33.20 -32.80 6.09
C GLY A 371 -32.82 -31.32 6.16
N SER A 372 -33.67 -30.51 5.55
CA SER A 372 -33.46 -29.08 5.37
C SER A 372 -33.47 -28.30 6.69
N LYS A 373 -32.70 -27.20 6.73
CA LYS A 373 -32.89 -26.13 7.72
C LYS A 373 -34.32 -25.64 7.49
N GLY A 374 -35.19 -25.63 8.50
CA GLY A 374 -36.60 -25.25 8.29
C GLY A 374 -36.72 -23.94 7.51
N ALA A 375 -37.72 -23.84 6.63
CA ALA A 375 -37.84 -22.78 5.62
C ALA A 375 -37.87 -21.36 6.22
N GLY A 376 -38.17 -21.22 7.52
CA GLY A 376 -38.17 -19.92 8.18
C GLY A 376 -39.27 -19.00 7.64
N LEU A 377 -39.02 -17.69 7.69
CA LEU A 377 -39.89 -16.67 7.10
C LEU A 377 -39.71 -16.69 5.58
N VAL A 378 -40.78 -16.37 4.84
CA VAL A 378 -40.79 -16.37 3.35
C VAL A 378 -39.74 -15.40 2.76
N SER A 379 -39.30 -14.41 3.53
CA SER A 379 -38.25 -13.46 3.15
C SER A 379 -36.93 -13.75 3.88
N PRO A 380 -35.80 -13.93 3.17
CA PRO A 380 -34.49 -14.09 3.80
C PRO A 380 -34.11 -12.85 4.60
N GLY A 381 -33.66 -13.04 5.84
CA GLY A 381 -33.30 -11.97 6.76
C GLY A 381 -31.88 -12.12 7.31
N LEU A 382 -31.23 -11.04 7.74
CA LEU A 382 -29.89 -11.11 8.35
C LEU A 382 -29.85 -12.02 9.59
N ALA A 383 -30.99 -12.17 10.27
CA ALA A 383 -31.15 -13.11 11.37
C ALA A 383 -30.88 -14.58 10.96
N ASP A 384 -31.01 -14.95 9.68
CA ASP A 384 -30.77 -16.32 9.18
C ASP A 384 -29.33 -16.78 9.35
N PHE A 385 -28.39 -15.84 9.48
CA PHE A 385 -27.00 -16.16 9.78
C PHE A 385 -26.86 -16.71 11.20
N ILE A 386 -27.66 -16.23 12.16
CA ILE A 386 -27.55 -16.56 13.59
C ILE A 386 -28.73 -17.40 14.11
N THR A 387 -29.67 -17.75 13.24
CA THR A 387 -30.87 -18.54 13.58
C THR A 387 -31.05 -19.77 12.67
N THR A 388 -31.79 -20.75 13.17
CA THR A 388 -32.27 -21.92 12.44
C THR A 388 -33.77 -22.07 12.64
N GLY A 389 -34.56 -21.99 11.55
CA GLY A 389 -36.03 -22.06 11.63
C GLY A 389 -36.62 -20.98 12.56
N GLY A 390 -36.02 -19.79 12.63
CA GLY A 390 -36.44 -18.72 13.54
C GLY A 390 -35.93 -18.85 14.99
N VAL A 391 -35.23 -19.93 15.34
CA VAL A 391 -34.65 -20.12 16.69
C VAL A 391 -33.20 -19.67 16.72
N PHE A 392 -32.80 -18.94 17.77
CA PHE A 392 -31.41 -18.51 17.97
C PHE A 392 -30.46 -19.70 18.10
N ALA A 393 -29.34 -19.64 17.39
CA ALA A 393 -28.36 -20.69 17.25
C ALA A 393 -26.96 -20.17 17.65
N PRO A 394 -26.54 -20.31 18.92
CA PRO A 394 -25.32 -19.68 19.44
C PRO A 394 -24.06 -20.09 18.67
N GLU A 395 -23.97 -21.34 18.22
CA GLU A 395 -22.83 -21.84 17.45
C GLU A 395 -22.73 -21.18 16.06
N ARG A 396 -23.86 -20.76 15.46
CA ARG A 396 -23.87 -19.99 14.22
C ARG A 396 -23.39 -18.55 14.45
N LEU A 397 -23.80 -17.93 15.56
CA LEU A 397 -23.33 -16.59 15.94
C LEU A 397 -21.81 -16.61 16.14
N GLN A 398 -21.29 -17.54 16.91
CA GLN A 398 -19.86 -17.72 17.12
C GLN A 398 -19.13 -17.85 15.78
N PHE A 399 -19.64 -18.72 14.90
CA PHE A 399 -19.04 -18.96 13.61
C PHE A 399 -19.04 -17.75 12.67
N PHE A 400 -20.14 -17.01 12.65
CA PHE A 400 -20.27 -15.78 11.89
C PHE A 400 -19.30 -14.70 12.37
N ILE A 401 -19.25 -14.45 13.69
CA ILE A 401 -18.38 -13.43 14.29
C ILE A 401 -16.91 -13.74 14.00
N TRP A 402 -16.46 -14.98 14.25
CA TRP A 402 -15.06 -15.35 14.03
C TRP A 402 -14.67 -15.30 12.55
N THR A 403 -15.59 -15.62 11.65
CA THR A 403 -15.36 -15.48 10.21
C THR A 403 -15.11 -14.03 9.81
N ILE A 404 -15.95 -13.08 10.26
CA ILE A 404 -15.78 -11.66 9.93
C ILE A 404 -14.50 -11.12 10.57
N LEU A 405 -14.32 -11.34 11.87
CA LEU A 405 -13.16 -10.82 12.59
C LEU A 405 -11.85 -11.38 12.03
N GLY A 406 -11.81 -12.67 11.72
CA GLY A 406 -10.67 -13.35 11.13
C GLY A 406 -10.29 -12.79 9.77
N ALA A 407 -11.25 -12.73 8.85
CA ALA A 407 -11.00 -12.27 7.49
C ALA A 407 -10.58 -10.79 7.47
N LEU A 408 -11.26 -9.93 8.22
CA LEU A 408 -10.92 -8.50 8.29
C LEU A 408 -9.54 -8.28 8.90
N THR A 409 -9.23 -8.95 10.01
CA THR A 409 -7.91 -8.82 10.67
C THR A 409 -6.81 -9.33 9.77
N PHE A 410 -7.00 -10.46 9.09
CA PHE A 410 -6.03 -11.01 8.15
C PHE A 410 -5.76 -10.08 6.96
N VAL A 411 -6.82 -9.54 6.34
CA VAL A 411 -6.68 -8.59 5.22
C VAL A 411 -6.02 -7.30 5.71
N ALA A 412 -6.46 -6.73 6.83
CA ALA A 412 -5.87 -5.51 7.39
C ALA A 412 -4.39 -5.68 7.73
N ALA A 413 -4.02 -6.79 8.39
CA ALA A 413 -2.63 -7.11 8.71
C ALA A 413 -1.78 -7.27 7.44
N THR A 414 -2.32 -7.89 6.39
CA THR A 414 -1.63 -8.05 5.11
C THR A 414 -1.42 -6.70 4.42
N LEU A 415 -2.46 -5.87 4.33
CA LEU A 415 -2.39 -4.54 3.70
C LEU A 415 -1.57 -3.52 4.51
N ALA A 416 -1.38 -3.75 5.81
CA ALA A 416 -0.55 -2.91 6.67
C ALA A 416 0.96 -3.13 6.49
N GLN A 417 1.36 -4.28 5.92
CA GLN A 417 2.77 -4.54 5.62
C GLN A 417 3.31 -3.52 4.61
N ASP A 418 4.58 -3.13 4.73
CA ASP A 418 5.22 -2.33 3.71
C ASP A 418 5.39 -3.18 2.43
N PRO A 419 4.85 -2.78 1.26
CA PRO A 419 4.98 -3.53 0.01
C PRO A 419 6.43 -3.88 -0.36
N GLY A 420 7.38 -3.06 0.09
CA GLY A 420 8.78 -3.25 -0.19
C GLY A 420 9.39 -4.41 0.60
N THR A 421 8.87 -4.68 1.80
CA THR A 421 9.38 -5.76 2.65
C THR A 421 8.42 -6.95 2.74
N ALA A 422 7.23 -6.86 2.14
CA ALA A 422 6.26 -7.93 2.07
C ALA A 422 6.78 -9.10 1.22
N SER A 423 7.46 -10.05 1.85
CA SER A 423 7.88 -11.31 1.21
C SER A 423 6.86 -12.44 1.43
N GLU A 424 6.09 -12.35 2.50
CA GLU A 424 5.14 -13.36 2.97
C GLU A 424 3.86 -12.68 3.45
N MET A 425 2.71 -13.34 3.33
CA MET A 425 1.47 -12.79 3.89
C MET A 425 1.50 -12.78 5.41
N ALA A 426 0.59 -12.02 6.02
CA ALA A 426 0.45 -12.02 7.47
C ALA A 426 0.19 -13.44 7.98
N ARG A 427 1.05 -13.94 8.87
CA ARG A 427 0.84 -15.24 9.50
C ARG A 427 -0.40 -15.16 10.39
N ILE A 428 -1.31 -16.08 10.18
CA ILE A 428 -2.50 -16.22 11.01
C ILE A 428 -2.07 -16.98 12.27
N PRO A 429 -2.36 -16.46 13.48
CA PRO A 429 -2.00 -17.16 14.71
C PRO A 429 -2.57 -18.58 14.73
N ASP A 430 -1.77 -19.56 15.16
CA ASP A 430 -2.19 -20.96 15.17
C ASP A 430 -3.40 -21.17 16.10
N THR A 431 -3.50 -20.40 17.18
CA THR A 431 -4.66 -20.35 18.07
C THR A 431 -5.92 -19.88 17.36
N PHE A 432 -5.81 -18.95 16.41
CA PHE A 432 -6.95 -18.49 15.61
C PHE A 432 -7.43 -19.59 14.65
N ASN A 433 -6.51 -20.32 14.03
CA ASN A 433 -6.85 -21.46 13.18
C ASN A 433 -7.57 -22.57 13.96
N GLN A 434 -7.11 -22.86 15.19
CA GLN A 434 -7.76 -23.80 16.09
C GLN A 434 -9.16 -23.33 16.49
N LEU A 435 -9.33 -22.03 16.82
CA LEU A 435 -10.64 -21.44 17.14
C LEU A 435 -11.61 -21.51 15.95
N MET A 436 -11.14 -21.21 14.74
CA MET A 436 -11.93 -21.36 13.51
C MET A 436 -12.33 -22.81 13.24
N GLY A 437 -11.40 -23.75 13.43
CA GLY A 437 -11.67 -25.18 13.31
C GLY A 437 -12.70 -25.65 14.34
N ALA A 438 -12.52 -25.30 15.61
CA ALA A 438 -13.46 -25.60 16.68
C ALA A 438 -14.84 -24.98 16.43
N SER A 439 -14.90 -23.74 15.94
CA SER A 439 -16.16 -23.09 15.59
C SER A 439 -16.86 -23.75 14.40
N SER A 440 -16.09 -24.22 13.41
CA SER A 440 -16.62 -24.96 12.25
C SER A 440 -17.18 -26.32 12.68
N LEU A 441 -16.44 -27.03 13.54
CA LEU A 441 -16.88 -28.29 14.13
C LEU A 441 -18.12 -28.11 15.00
N GLY A 442 -18.16 -27.05 15.82
CA GLY A 442 -19.32 -26.70 16.63
C GLY A 442 -20.56 -26.40 15.76
N TYR A 443 -20.38 -25.66 14.67
CA TYR A 443 -21.44 -25.42 13.69
C TYR A 443 -21.96 -26.71 13.05
N LEU A 444 -21.06 -27.60 12.61
CA LEU A 444 -21.44 -28.89 12.02
C LEU A 444 -22.12 -29.79 13.06
N ALA A 445 -21.57 -29.89 14.27
CA ALA A 445 -22.15 -30.65 15.36
C ALA A 445 -23.55 -30.13 15.73
N GLY A 446 -23.73 -28.81 15.81
CA GLY A 446 -25.03 -28.17 15.97
C GLY A 446 -26.01 -28.52 14.84
N LYS A 447 -25.51 -28.62 13.60
CA LYS A 447 -26.33 -29.04 12.46
C LYS A 447 -26.70 -30.52 12.52
N PHE A 448 -25.80 -31.41 12.94
CA PHE A 448 -26.06 -32.85 13.06
C PHE A 448 -26.93 -33.24 14.26
N THR A 449 -26.87 -32.45 15.34
CA THR A 449 -27.66 -32.69 16.56
C THR A 449 -29.08 -32.14 16.47
N ARG A 450 -29.30 -31.15 15.60
CA ARG A 450 -30.63 -30.59 15.38
C ARG A 450 -31.48 -31.50 14.53
N LYS A 451 -32.77 -31.48 14.85
CA LYS A 451 -33.81 -32.10 14.04
C LYS A 451 -34.02 -31.30 12.75
N ALA A 452 -34.48 -32.00 11.74
CA ALA A 452 -34.88 -31.40 10.48
C ALA A 452 -35.98 -30.35 10.73
N GLY A 453 -35.83 -29.15 10.16
CA GLY A 453 -36.84 -28.12 10.31
C GLY A 453 -37.97 -28.30 9.29
N PRO A 454 -39.20 -27.84 9.60
CA PRO A 454 -40.32 -28.01 8.69
C PRO A 454 -40.11 -27.19 7.41
N VAL A 455 -40.57 -27.72 6.27
CA VAL A 455 -40.64 -27.01 4.99
C VAL A 455 -42.02 -27.25 4.40
N ILE A 456 -42.73 -26.17 4.06
CA ILE A 456 -44.07 -26.25 3.45
C ILE A 456 -43.89 -26.11 1.94
N THR A 457 -44.31 -27.12 1.18
CA THR A 457 -44.21 -27.10 -0.30
C THR A 457 -45.50 -26.62 -0.93
N ALA A 458 -46.65 -27.04 -0.40
CA ALA A 458 -47.95 -26.57 -0.85
C ALA A 458 -48.97 -26.64 0.28
N VAL A 459 -49.99 -25.79 0.15
CA VAL A 459 -51.18 -25.81 0.99
C VAL A 459 -52.36 -25.89 0.05
N THR A 460 -53.18 -26.92 0.18
CA THR A 460 -54.41 -27.08 -0.60
C THR A 460 -55.61 -27.15 0.33
N VAL A 461 -56.66 -26.41 -0.02
CA VAL A 461 -57.93 -26.42 0.71
C VAL A 461 -58.87 -27.36 -0.03
N ASP A 462 -59.32 -28.43 0.63
CA ASP A 462 -60.32 -29.33 0.08
C ASP A 462 -61.71 -28.82 0.45
N ASP A 463 -62.35 -28.18 -0.54
CA ASP A 463 -63.66 -27.55 -0.41
C ASP A 463 -64.78 -28.50 0.02
N LEU A 464 -64.65 -29.79 -0.29
CA LEU A 464 -65.68 -30.79 -0.04
C LEU A 464 -65.60 -31.35 1.38
N SER A 465 -64.40 -31.44 1.95
CA SER A 465 -64.18 -32.06 3.27
C SER A 465 -63.95 -31.04 4.39
N GLY A 466 -63.79 -29.75 4.06
CA GLY A 466 -63.42 -28.72 5.03
C GLY A 466 -62.03 -28.93 5.62
N LYS A 467 -61.16 -29.66 4.90
CA LYS A 467 -59.81 -29.98 5.35
C LYS A 467 -58.77 -29.13 4.64
N ILE A 468 -57.80 -28.63 5.39
CA ILE A 468 -56.57 -28.05 4.83
C ILE A 468 -55.52 -29.15 4.79
N ARG A 469 -54.98 -29.40 3.61
CA ARG A 469 -53.89 -30.32 3.35
C ARG A 469 -52.60 -29.53 3.19
N ILE A 470 -51.69 -29.71 4.14
CA ILE A 470 -50.35 -29.12 4.12
C ILE A 470 -49.39 -30.20 3.66
N THR A 471 -48.80 -30.05 2.48
CA THR A 471 -47.72 -30.92 2.01
C THR A 471 -46.37 -30.27 2.25
N GLY A 472 -45.38 -31.07 2.61
CA GLY A 472 -44.07 -30.56 2.98
C GLY A 472 -43.05 -31.63 3.34
N GLU A 473 -41.96 -31.18 3.95
CA GLU A 473 -40.93 -32.01 4.54
C GLU A 473 -40.84 -31.73 6.05
N ASN A 474 -40.51 -32.75 6.83
CA ASN A 474 -40.20 -32.61 8.26
C ASN A 474 -41.33 -31.98 9.08
N LEU A 475 -42.58 -32.23 8.73
CA LEU A 475 -43.74 -31.70 9.45
C LEU A 475 -44.00 -32.55 10.69
N SER A 476 -43.90 -31.98 11.88
CA SER A 476 -44.17 -32.77 13.09
C SER A 476 -45.68 -33.03 13.24
N PRO A 477 -46.12 -34.24 13.61
CA PRO A 477 -47.52 -34.50 13.97
C PRO A 477 -47.97 -33.70 15.21
N ARG A 478 -47.02 -33.15 15.96
CA ARG A 478 -47.24 -32.30 17.14
C ARG A 478 -46.95 -30.82 16.85
N ALA A 479 -46.88 -30.43 15.57
CA ALA A 479 -46.62 -29.05 15.22
C ALA A 479 -47.79 -28.16 15.66
N GLN A 480 -47.47 -26.97 16.17
CA GLN A 480 -48.42 -25.89 16.36
C GLN A 480 -48.65 -25.20 15.03
N ILE A 481 -49.91 -25.03 14.64
CA ILE A 481 -50.26 -24.44 13.35
C ILE A 481 -50.98 -23.13 13.61
N LEU A 482 -50.46 -22.05 13.03
CA LEU A 482 -51.04 -20.73 13.11
C LEU A 482 -51.60 -20.39 11.73
N LEU A 483 -52.91 -20.16 11.65
CA LEU A 483 -53.59 -19.70 10.43
C LEU A 483 -53.90 -18.22 10.60
N ASN A 484 -53.54 -17.40 9.60
CA ASN A 484 -53.79 -15.96 9.57
C ASN A 484 -53.31 -15.21 10.85
N GLY A 485 -52.31 -15.76 11.54
CA GLY A 485 -51.77 -15.22 12.79
C GLY A 485 -52.48 -15.67 14.07
N ALA A 486 -53.63 -16.36 13.97
CA ALA A 486 -54.33 -16.94 15.11
C ALA A 486 -53.76 -18.33 15.46
N SER A 487 -53.51 -18.56 16.75
CA SER A 487 -53.11 -19.88 17.27
C SER A 487 -54.37 -20.65 17.67
N THR A 488 -54.71 -21.68 16.93
CA THR A 488 -55.87 -22.53 17.21
C THR A 488 -55.43 -23.99 17.36
N SER A 489 -56.01 -24.69 18.33
CA SER A 489 -55.74 -26.11 18.58
C SER A 489 -56.48 -26.96 17.55
N TYR A 490 -55.94 -27.05 16.33
CA TYR A 490 -56.47 -27.95 15.31
C TYR A 490 -56.15 -29.40 15.67
N GLN A 491 -57.13 -30.29 15.54
CA GLN A 491 -56.86 -31.73 15.54
C GLN A 491 -56.18 -32.08 14.22
N VAL A 492 -54.92 -32.50 14.30
CA VAL A 492 -54.18 -33.05 13.16
C VAL A 492 -54.69 -34.47 12.93
N ASP A 493 -55.44 -34.66 11.85
CA ASP A 493 -55.75 -36.00 11.36
C ASP A 493 -54.50 -36.54 10.69
N SER A 494 -53.83 -37.52 11.30
CA SER A 494 -52.85 -38.33 10.58
C SER A 494 -53.61 -39.30 9.67
N GLU A 495 -53.26 -39.39 8.38
CA GLU A 495 -53.81 -40.45 7.54
C GLU A 495 -53.55 -41.83 8.18
N PRO A 496 -54.53 -42.75 8.13
CA PRO A 496 -54.46 -44.04 8.82
C PRO A 496 -53.32 -44.97 8.33
N CYS A 497 -52.60 -44.59 7.27
CA CYS A 497 -51.50 -45.37 6.70
C CYS A 497 -50.10 -44.99 7.21
N GLN A 498 -49.94 -43.94 8.02
CA GLN A 498 -48.63 -43.59 8.57
C GLN A 498 -48.36 -44.38 9.85
N ALA A 499 -47.24 -45.11 9.86
CA ALA A 499 -46.86 -46.00 10.96
C ALA A 499 -46.80 -45.25 12.29
N VAL A 500 -47.38 -45.84 13.34
CA VAL A 500 -47.26 -45.31 14.71
C VAL A 500 -45.78 -45.22 15.07
N GLY A 501 -45.27 -44.00 15.26
CA GLY A 501 -43.88 -43.75 15.63
C GLY A 501 -43.04 -42.97 14.60
N VAL A 502 -43.58 -42.57 13.44
CA VAL A 502 -42.86 -41.66 12.54
C VAL A 502 -42.73 -40.28 13.19
N GLU A 503 -41.49 -39.77 13.29
CA GLU A 503 -41.20 -38.48 13.92
C GLU A 503 -41.64 -37.28 13.07
N PHE A 504 -41.63 -37.44 11.75
CA PHE A 504 -41.98 -36.42 10.77
C PHE A 504 -42.91 -36.96 9.68
N LEU A 505 -43.82 -36.11 9.24
CA LEU A 505 -44.79 -36.40 8.19
C LEU A 505 -44.46 -35.58 6.94
N SER A 506 -44.81 -36.11 5.77
CA SER A 506 -44.79 -35.38 4.50
C SER A 506 -46.08 -34.57 4.28
N GLU A 507 -47.11 -34.87 5.06
CA GLU A 507 -48.45 -34.30 4.88
C GLU A 507 -49.14 -34.17 6.23
N LEU A 508 -49.77 -33.01 6.47
CA LEU A 508 -50.63 -32.76 7.62
C LEU A 508 -52.03 -32.41 7.11
N LEU A 509 -53.04 -33.12 7.61
CA LEU A 509 -54.45 -32.80 7.35
C LEU A 509 -55.03 -32.12 8.59
N LEU A 510 -55.56 -30.92 8.39
CA LEU A 510 -56.23 -30.13 9.41
C LEU A 510 -57.72 -30.12 9.16
N ARG A 511 -58.51 -30.42 10.17
CA ARG A 511 -59.93 -30.09 10.17
C ARG A 511 -60.11 -28.65 10.60
N VAL A 512 -60.58 -27.82 9.68
CA VAL A 512 -61.06 -26.47 10.00
C VAL A 512 -62.53 -26.59 10.37
N GLY A 513 -63.01 -25.75 11.31
CA GLY A 513 -64.44 -25.71 11.63
C GLY A 513 -65.29 -25.25 10.43
N ASP A 514 -66.61 -25.17 10.62
CA ASP A 514 -67.56 -24.86 9.54
C ASP A 514 -67.34 -23.48 8.88
N GLU A 515 -66.55 -22.59 9.47
CA GLU A 515 -66.18 -21.31 8.89
C GLU A 515 -65.02 -21.46 7.90
N LYS A 516 -65.32 -21.29 6.61
CA LYS A 516 -64.33 -21.19 5.53
C LYS A 516 -63.58 -19.86 5.62
N GLU A 517 -62.54 -19.80 6.45
CA GLU A 517 -61.56 -18.72 6.35
C GLU A 517 -60.63 -18.92 5.14
N GLU A 518 -60.41 -17.85 4.38
CA GLU A 518 -59.38 -17.82 3.35
C GLU A 518 -58.00 -17.90 4.02
N VAL A 519 -57.22 -18.92 3.66
CA VAL A 519 -55.89 -19.13 4.22
C VAL A 519 -54.91 -18.24 3.46
N THR A 520 -54.64 -17.06 4.00
CA THR A 520 -53.67 -16.11 3.42
C THR A 520 -52.25 -16.36 3.94
N LEU A 521 -52.14 -16.78 5.20
CA LEU A 521 -50.88 -17.04 5.88
C LEU A 521 -50.98 -18.32 6.71
N LEU A 522 -50.04 -19.23 6.53
CA LEU A 522 -49.94 -20.47 7.29
C LEU A 522 -48.54 -20.60 7.89
N LYS A 523 -48.46 -20.77 9.21
CA LYS A 523 -47.19 -21.05 9.91
C LYS A 523 -47.25 -22.39 10.61
N VAL A 524 -46.28 -23.24 10.35
CA VAL A 524 -46.07 -24.51 11.04
C VAL A 524 -44.89 -24.34 11.98
N ARG A 525 -45.11 -24.58 13.29
CA ARG A 525 -44.07 -24.56 14.32
C ARG A 525 -43.91 -25.95 14.92
N ASN A 526 -42.78 -26.59 14.67
CA ASN A 526 -42.45 -27.88 15.26
C ASN A 526 -42.19 -27.75 16.78
N PRO A 527 -42.26 -28.87 17.55
CA PRO A 527 -42.05 -28.86 19.01
C PRO A 527 -40.68 -28.34 19.46
N ASP A 528 -39.67 -28.40 18.59
CA ASP A 528 -38.34 -27.85 18.82
C ASP A 528 -38.26 -26.33 18.59
N GLY A 529 -39.39 -25.71 18.25
CA GLY A 529 -39.52 -24.28 18.02
C GLY A 529 -39.21 -23.84 16.60
N GLN A 530 -38.79 -24.73 15.69
CA GLN A 530 -38.50 -24.38 14.31
C GLN A 530 -39.79 -24.07 13.53
N ILE A 531 -39.76 -23.03 12.71
CA ILE A 531 -40.92 -22.48 12.00
C ILE A 531 -40.73 -22.60 10.48
N ALA A 532 -41.82 -22.92 9.80
CA ALA A 532 -42.00 -22.74 8.36
C ALA A 532 -43.21 -21.84 8.12
N GLU A 533 -43.08 -20.89 7.18
CA GLU A 533 -44.15 -19.99 6.77
C GLU A 533 -44.50 -20.23 5.30
N TRP A 534 -45.79 -20.27 5.02
CA TRP A 534 -46.36 -20.28 3.68
C TRP A 534 -47.32 -19.11 3.53
N ARG A 535 -47.31 -18.45 2.37
CA ARG A 535 -48.25 -17.37 2.03
C ARG A 535 -48.92 -17.67 0.71
N ASN A 536 -50.23 -17.46 0.68
CA ASN A 536 -50.97 -17.45 -0.57
C ASN A 536 -50.70 -16.11 -1.28
N VAL A 537 -49.82 -16.12 -2.28
CA VAL A 537 -49.55 -14.93 -3.09
C VAL A 537 -50.65 -14.84 -4.13
N VAL A 538 -51.67 -14.02 -3.86
CA VAL A 538 -52.71 -13.72 -4.86
C VAL A 538 -52.04 -12.96 -6.01
N PRO A 539 -52.05 -13.47 -7.25
CA PRO A 539 -51.39 -12.83 -8.37
C PRO A 539 -51.97 -11.43 -8.61
N GLY A 540 -51.22 -10.38 -8.28
CA GLY A 540 -51.59 -8.98 -8.56
C GLY A 540 -51.66 -8.05 -7.35
N GLU A 541 -51.65 -8.58 -6.12
CA GLU A 541 -51.63 -7.76 -4.91
C GLU A 541 -50.19 -7.67 -4.39
N ASN A 542 -49.52 -6.54 -4.65
CA ASN A 542 -48.14 -6.32 -4.21
C ASN A 542 -48.16 -5.83 -2.75
N PRO A 543 -47.80 -6.66 -1.74
CA PRO A 543 -47.99 -6.33 -0.33
C PRO A 543 -47.04 -5.21 0.16
N ASP A 544 -46.01 -4.86 -0.60
CA ASP A 544 -44.96 -3.90 -0.20
C ASP A 544 -45.18 -2.46 -0.70
N VAL A 545 -46.35 -2.12 -1.27
CA VAL A 545 -46.70 -0.73 -1.61
C VAL A 545 -47.62 -0.12 -0.55
N LYS A 546 -47.14 -0.05 0.70
CA LYS A 546 -47.66 0.88 1.71
C LYS A 546 -46.53 1.38 2.60
N GLY A 547 -46.14 2.65 2.41
CA GLY A 547 -45.31 3.43 3.33
C GLY A 547 -43.93 3.75 2.82
#